data_AF-A0A9W6ZVN4-F1
#
_entry.id   AF-A0A9W6ZVN4-F1
#
_cell.length_a   1.000
_cell.length_b   1.000
_cell.length_c   1.000
_cell.angle_alpha   90.00
_cell.angle_beta   90.00
_cell.angle_gamma   90.00
#
_symmetry.space_group_name_H-M   'P 1'
#
loop_
_entity.id
_entity.type
_entity.pdbx_description
1 polymer ?
#
loop_
_entity_poly.entity_id
_entity_poly.type
_entity_poly.pdbx_seq_one_letter_code
_entity_poly.pdbx_strand_id
1 'polypeptide(L)'
;MVPPVLLAMVLSSLFTMYINTPEYSSNASAGLAGAYQVYSTTDDGDTSNAELLGKGLLNALVIVCAIAAMTFVMVACFYFNCNKFLTCYLLLSCFVLYGVMGAQVWGVAIDKYALNVDAITYVGVCVNFACLGIVSMFVNSPDITPPSFSQFYAVVAAVLLSWQLSHFESWTGWALLVMLGAYDLCAVLTPCGPLKALVNLMQAKERRGENGDLPGLLYEAKVP
;
A
#
# COMPACT_ATOMS: atom_id res chain seq x y z
N MET A 1 10.29 7.13 23.27
CA MET A 1 9.69 7.35 21.95
C MET A 1 9.46 5.97 21.35
N VAL A 2 8.23 5.52 21.21
CA VAL A 2 7.97 4.23 20.55
C VAL A 2 8.29 4.41 19.07
N PRO A 3 9.17 3.58 18.47
CA PRO A 3 9.46 3.71 17.06
C PRO A 3 8.18 3.47 16.24
N PRO A 4 7.90 4.28 15.21
CA PRO A 4 6.67 4.21 14.42
C PRO A 4 6.43 2.82 13.82
N VAL A 5 7.50 2.09 13.53
CA VAL A 5 7.46 0.71 13.02
C VAL A 5 6.83 -0.26 14.02
N LEU A 6 7.18 -0.18 15.31
CA LEU A 6 6.61 -1.06 16.32
C LEU A 6 5.11 -0.81 16.48
N LEU A 7 4.72 0.46 16.43
CA LEU A 7 3.32 0.86 16.51
C LEU A 7 2.53 0.36 15.28
N ALA A 8 3.10 0.45 14.08
CA ALA A 8 2.49 -0.11 12.87
C ALA A 8 2.32 -1.65 12.95
N MET A 9 3.34 -2.37 13.43
CA MET A 9 3.29 -3.84 13.57
C MET A 9 2.25 -4.30 14.60
N VAL A 10 2.21 -3.65 15.77
CA VAL A 10 1.24 -4.00 16.83
C VAL A 10 -0.17 -3.67 16.37
N LEU A 11 -0.38 -2.49 15.78
CA LEU A 11 -1.70 -2.08 15.29
C LEU A 11 -2.17 -2.97 14.14
N SER A 12 -1.33 -3.29 13.15
CA SER A 12 -1.74 -4.13 12.02
C SER A 12 -2.13 -5.54 12.47
N SER A 13 -1.39 -6.12 13.42
CA SER A 13 -1.70 -7.41 14.02
C SER A 13 -3.03 -7.39 14.79
N LEU A 14 -3.23 -6.38 15.66
CA LEU A 14 -4.48 -6.24 16.41
C LEU A 14 -5.66 -5.99 15.47
N PHE A 15 -5.47 -5.11 14.50
CA PHE A 15 -6.51 -4.75 13.53
C PHE A 15 -6.98 -5.96 12.74
N THR A 16 -6.05 -6.76 12.23
CA THR A 16 -6.37 -7.99 11.49
C THR A 16 -7.12 -8.99 12.36
N MET A 17 -6.71 -9.18 13.61
CA MET A 17 -7.40 -10.09 14.55
C MET A 17 -8.82 -9.61 14.92
N TYR A 18 -8.99 -8.31 15.16
CA TYR A 18 -10.25 -7.75 15.65
C TYR A 18 -11.26 -7.43 14.56
N ILE A 19 -10.85 -7.14 13.32
CA ILE A 19 -11.77 -6.80 12.23
C ILE A 19 -12.07 -7.98 11.33
N ASN A 20 -11.11 -8.89 11.11
CA ASN A 20 -11.33 -9.95 10.14
C ASN A 20 -12.45 -10.90 10.61
N THR A 21 -13.37 -11.24 9.71
CA THR A 21 -14.43 -12.24 9.92
C THR A 21 -14.20 -13.37 8.91
N PRO A 22 -14.52 -14.62 9.26
CA PRO A 22 -14.27 -15.76 8.36
C PRO A 22 -15.01 -15.62 7.03
N GLU A 23 -16.22 -15.03 7.03
CA GLU A 23 -17.01 -14.76 5.82
C GLU A 23 -16.41 -13.67 4.93
N TYR A 24 -15.89 -12.58 5.52
CA TYR A 24 -15.23 -11.56 4.73
C TYR A 24 -13.91 -12.07 4.16
N SER A 25 -13.15 -12.84 4.95
CA SER A 25 -11.86 -13.37 4.54
C SER A 25 -11.97 -14.31 3.33
N SER A 26 -12.99 -15.16 3.28
CA SER A 26 -13.24 -16.05 2.13
C SER A 26 -13.66 -15.29 0.88
N ASN A 27 -14.52 -14.28 1.02
CA ASN A 27 -14.95 -13.44 -0.11
C ASN A 27 -13.80 -12.56 -0.65
N ALA A 28 -13.01 -11.99 0.25
CA ALA A 28 -11.86 -11.16 -0.10
C ALA A 28 -10.74 -11.99 -0.76
N SER A 29 -10.46 -13.19 -0.27
CA SER A 29 -9.50 -14.11 -0.90
C SER A 29 -9.97 -14.58 -2.28
N ALA A 30 -11.25 -14.91 -2.45
CA ALA A 30 -11.82 -15.22 -3.77
C ALA A 30 -11.76 -14.04 -4.75
N GLY A 31 -12.03 -12.82 -4.27
CA GLY A 31 -11.89 -11.60 -5.07
C GLY A 31 -10.45 -11.30 -5.49
N LEU A 32 -9.49 -11.49 -4.58
CA LEU A 32 -8.06 -11.37 -4.88
C LEU A 32 -7.58 -12.45 -5.85
N ALA A 33 -8.05 -13.69 -5.67
CA ALA A 33 -7.72 -14.80 -6.55
C ALA A 33 -8.18 -14.51 -7.98
N GLY A 34 -9.43 -14.07 -8.16
CA GLY A 34 -9.98 -13.74 -9.47
C GLY A 34 -9.32 -12.54 -10.16
N ALA A 35 -8.76 -11.60 -9.40
CA ALA A 35 -8.13 -10.41 -9.95
C ALA A 35 -6.61 -10.54 -10.17
N TYR A 36 -5.90 -11.30 -9.31
CA TYR A 36 -4.44 -11.29 -9.24
C TYR A 36 -3.77 -12.66 -9.28
N GLN A 37 -4.51 -13.77 -9.14
CA GLN A 37 -3.94 -15.12 -9.26
C GLN A 37 -4.25 -15.71 -10.63
N VAL A 38 -3.20 -16.15 -11.34
CA VAL A 38 -3.34 -16.86 -12.62
C VAL A 38 -3.61 -18.35 -12.38
N TYR A 39 -3.06 -18.90 -11.29
CA TYR A 39 -3.25 -20.28 -10.85
C TYR A 39 -3.87 -20.30 -9.47
N SER A 40 -4.87 -21.15 -9.23
CA SER A 40 -5.34 -21.43 -7.86
C SER A 40 -4.24 -22.16 -7.09
N THR A 41 -3.91 -21.69 -5.89
CA THR A 41 -3.03 -22.40 -4.95
C THR A 41 -3.82 -23.20 -3.90
N THR A 42 -5.11 -23.44 -4.17
CA THR A 42 -6.01 -24.19 -3.30
C THR A 42 -5.59 -25.65 -3.23
N ASP A 43 -5.46 -26.16 -2.01
CA ASP A 43 -5.03 -27.52 -1.73
C ASP A 43 -6.20 -28.50 -1.96
N ASP A 44 -6.28 -29.05 -3.18
CA ASP A 44 -7.29 -30.04 -3.56
C ASP A 44 -6.96 -31.47 -3.04
N GLY A 45 -6.00 -31.62 -2.12
CA GLY A 45 -5.68 -32.88 -1.43
C GLY A 45 -4.79 -33.85 -2.21
N ASP A 46 -4.63 -33.66 -3.53
CA ASP A 46 -3.75 -34.46 -4.42
C ASP A 46 -2.45 -33.72 -4.82
N THR A 47 -2.24 -32.49 -4.34
CA THR A 47 -1.13 -31.63 -4.80
C THR A 47 0.04 -31.66 -3.82
N SER A 48 1.27 -31.89 -4.31
CA SER A 48 2.45 -31.86 -3.46
C SER A 48 2.75 -30.43 -2.96
N ASN A 49 3.29 -30.30 -1.74
CA ASN A 49 3.76 -29.01 -1.20
C ASN A 49 4.71 -28.27 -2.17
N ALA A 50 5.52 -29.01 -2.94
CA ALA A 50 6.42 -28.44 -3.93
C ALA A 50 5.67 -27.81 -5.13
N GLU A 51 4.55 -28.40 -5.55
CA GLU A 51 3.73 -27.90 -6.64
C GLU A 51 2.91 -26.69 -6.21
N LEU A 52 2.38 -26.68 -4.98
CA LEU A 52 1.71 -25.52 -4.39
C LEU A 52 2.66 -24.33 -4.27
N LEU A 53 3.90 -24.58 -3.82
CA LEU A 53 4.93 -23.56 -3.75
C LEU A 53 5.30 -23.04 -5.15
N GLY A 54 5.44 -23.93 -6.14
CA GLY A 54 5.71 -23.55 -7.53
C GLY A 54 4.62 -22.65 -8.13
N LYS A 55 3.35 -23.03 -7.94
CA LYS A 55 2.19 -22.23 -8.38
C LYS A 55 2.14 -20.87 -7.67
N GLY A 56 2.36 -20.84 -6.35
CA GLY A 56 2.40 -19.61 -5.56
C GLY A 56 3.54 -18.68 -5.96
N LEU A 57 4.72 -19.23 -6.26
CA LEU A 57 5.87 -18.48 -6.75
C LEU A 57 5.62 -17.87 -8.12
N LEU A 58 4.96 -18.60 -9.02
CA LEU A 58 4.62 -18.10 -10.35
C LEU A 58 3.59 -16.95 -10.27
N ASN A 59 2.57 -17.09 -9.43
CA ASN A 59 1.61 -16.00 -9.18
C ASN A 59 2.31 -14.76 -8.60
N ALA A 60 3.14 -14.95 -7.57
CA ALA A 60 3.91 -13.87 -6.96
C ALA A 60 4.83 -13.17 -7.98
N LEU A 61 5.46 -13.93 -8.89
CA LEU A 61 6.30 -13.40 -9.95
C LEU A 61 5.49 -12.47 -10.89
N VAL A 62 4.31 -12.89 -11.32
CA VAL A 62 3.44 -12.06 -12.18
C VAL A 62 3.07 -10.76 -11.48
N ILE A 63 2.68 -10.82 -10.22
CA ILE A 63 2.34 -9.64 -9.41
C ILE A 63 3.54 -8.70 -9.29
N VAL A 64 4.71 -9.22 -8.94
CA VAL A 64 5.94 -8.42 -8.78
C VAL A 64 6.39 -7.82 -10.11
N CYS A 65 6.30 -8.55 -11.21
CA CYS A 65 6.57 -8.01 -12.55
C CYS A 65 5.61 -6.87 -12.92
N ALA A 66 4.33 -6.99 -12.58
CA ALA A 66 3.34 -5.92 -12.82
C ALA A 66 3.64 -4.67 -11.97
N ILE A 67 3.98 -4.84 -10.69
CA ILE A 67 4.42 -3.75 -9.81
C ILE A 67 5.67 -3.08 -10.37
N ALA A 68 6.67 -3.88 -10.77
CA ALA A 68 7.89 -3.38 -11.38
C ALA A 68 7.59 -2.57 -12.65
N ALA A 69 6.76 -3.08 -13.56
CA ALA A 69 6.37 -2.37 -14.77
C ALA A 69 5.68 -1.01 -14.44
N MET A 70 4.76 -0.98 -13.48
CA MET A 70 4.13 0.26 -13.03
C MET A 70 5.14 1.24 -12.44
N THR A 71 6.11 0.78 -11.64
CA THR A 71 7.17 1.66 -11.12
C THR A 71 8.03 2.25 -12.25
N PHE A 72 8.37 1.47 -13.28
CA PHE A 72 9.08 1.99 -14.45
C PHE A 72 8.27 3.03 -15.21
N VAL A 73 6.96 2.83 -15.39
CA VAL A 73 6.06 3.83 -15.99
C VAL A 73 6.06 5.12 -15.18
N MET A 74 5.96 5.04 -13.85
CA MET A 74 6.04 6.22 -12.98
C MET A 74 7.37 6.97 -13.13
N VAL A 75 8.50 6.25 -13.10
CA VAL A 75 9.83 6.87 -13.27
C VAL A 75 9.97 7.49 -14.67
N ALA A 76 9.48 6.82 -15.71
CA ALA A 76 9.47 7.36 -17.06
C ALA A 76 8.64 8.64 -17.18
N CYS A 77 7.42 8.65 -16.62
CA CYS A 77 6.59 9.86 -16.56
C CYS A 77 7.27 11.01 -15.78
N PHE A 78 8.01 10.69 -14.71
CA PHE A 78 8.79 11.68 -13.97
C PHE A 78 9.95 12.24 -14.80
N TYR A 79 10.61 11.39 -15.59
CA TYR A 79 11.68 11.76 -16.52
C TYR A 79 11.18 12.68 -17.65
N PHE A 80 10.01 12.40 -18.23
CA PHE A 80 9.37 13.25 -19.24
C PHE A 80 8.76 14.56 -18.68
N ASN A 81 8.99 14.86 -17.40
CA ASN A 81 8.50 16.04 -16.71
C ASN A 81 6.97 16.18 -16.73
N CYS A 82 6.23 15.07 -16.78
CA CYS A 82 4.77 15.03 -16.73
C CYS A 82 4.24 15.24 -15.30
N ASN A 83 4.64 16.33 -14.63
CA ASN A 83 4.36 16.59 -13.22
C ASN A 83 2.86 16.51 -12.89
N LYS A 84 1.99 17.08 -13.73
CA LYS A 84 0.52 17.02 -13.48
C LYS A 84 -0.05 15.61 -13.55
N PHE A 85 0.44 14.78 -14.47
CA PHE A 85 0.01 13.40 -14.58
C PHE A 85 0.44 12.60 -13.34
N LEU A 86 1.69 12.78 -12.92
CA LEU A 86 2.24 12.12 -11.74
C LEU A 86 1.54 12.55 -10.45
N THR A 87 1.25 13.84 -10.27
CA THR A 87 0.46 14.34 -9.14
C THR A 87 -0.94 13.75 -9.13
N CYS A 88 -1.60 13.68 -10.29
CA CYS A 88 -2.92 13.06 -10.43
C CYS A 88 -2.89 11.56 -10.09
N TYR A 89 -1.89 10.83 -10.59
CA TYR A 89 -1.69 9.41 -10.31
C TYR A 89 -1.50 9.14 -8.81
N LEU A 90 -0.62 9.92 -8.14
CA LEU A 90 -0.38 9.76 -6.71
C LEU A 90 -1.63 10.11 -5.89
N LEU A 91 -2.35 11.18 -6.27
CA LEU A 91 -3.59 11.58 -5.59
C LEU A 91 -4.66 10.49 -5.73
N LEU A 92 -4.83 9.93 -6.93
CA LEU A 92 -5.76 8.83 -7.17
C LEU A 92 -5.35 7.59 -6.36
N SER A 93 -4.06 7.29 -6.28
CA SER A 93 -3.55 6.16 -5.49
C SER A 93 -3.86 6.33 -4.00
N CYS A 94 -3.65 7.52 -3.44
CA CYS A 94 -4.02 7.83 -2.06
C CYS A 94 -5.54 7.78 -1.84
N PHE A 95 -6.34 8.23 -2.82
CA PHE A 95 -7.79 8.13 -2.76
C PHE A 95 -8.28 6.68 -2.76
N VAL A 96 -7.69 5.81 -3.58
CA VAL A 96 -8.01 4.38 -3.55
C VAL A 96 -7.63 3.77 -2.21
N LEU A 97 -6.46 4.10 -1.67
CA LEU A 97 -5.99 3.58 -0.39
C LEU A 97 -6.87 4.05 0.79
N TYR A 98 -7.02 5.35 1.00
CA TYR A 98 -7.77 5.86 2.17
C TYR A 98 -9.28 5.88 1.95
N GLY A 99 -9.74 6.16 0.72
CA GLY A 99 -11.15 6.21 0.38
C GLY A 99 -11.74 4.82 0.19
N VAL A 100 -11.27 4.08 -0.82
CA VAL A 100 -11.88 2.78 -1.16
C VAL A 100 -11.51 1.72 -0.12
N MET A 101 -10.22 1.49 0.14
CA MET A 101 -9.80 0.44 1.08
C MET A 101 -10.17 0.81 2.53
N GLY A 102 -10.03 2.08 2.91
CA GLY A 102 -10.50 2.57 4.20
C GLY A 102 -12.01 2.39 4.41
N ALA A 103 -12.83 2.69 3.40
CA ALA A 103 -14.28 2.47 3.47
C ALA A 103 -14.64 0.98 3.58
N GLN A 104 -13.98 0.10 2.81
CA GLN A 104 -14.19 -1.36 2.90
C GLN A 104 -13.99 -1.86 4.32
N VAL A 105 -12.87 -1.49 4.94
CA VAL A 105 -12.53 -1.84 6.32
C VAL A 105 -13.57 -1.32 7.32
N TRP A 106 -14.04 -0.08 7.12
CA TRP A 106 -15.09 0.50 7.97
C TRP A 106 -16.43 -0.24 7.82
N GLY A 107 -16.78 -0.65 6.61
CA GLY A 107 -17.97 -1.48 6.35
C GLY A 107 -17.91 -2.82 7.07
N VAL A 108 -16.78 -3.54 6.97
CA VAL A 108 -16.58 -4.81 7.68
C VAL A 108 -16.67 -4.64 9.20
N ALA A 109 -16.12 -3.54 9.73
CA ALA A 109 -16.23 -3.23 11.15
C ALA A 109 -17.70 -2.99 11.57
N ILE A 110 -18.48 -2.26 10.79
CA ILE A 110 -19.90 -2.01 11.06
C ILE A 110 -20.69 -3.33 11.12
N ASP A 111 -20.50 -4.20 10.12
CA ASP A 111 -21.17 -5.50 10.05
C ASP A 111 -20.77 -6.40 11.23
N LYS A 112 -19.48 -6.45 11.56
CA LYS A 112 -18.97 -7.27 12.67
C LYS A 112 -19.49 -6.84 14.04
N TYR A 113 -19.58 -5.53 14.29
CA TYR A 113 -20.06 -4.98 15.55
C TYR A 113 -21.56 -4.72 15.58
N ALA A 114 -22.28 -5.08 14.50
CA ALA A 114 -23.72 -4.85 14.34
C ALA A 114 -24.14 -3.40 14.66
N LEU A 115 -23.34 -2.43 14.20
CA LEU A 115 -23.59 -1.01 14.44
C LEU A 115 -24.65 -0.49 13.46
N ASN A 116 -25.73 0.07 13.97
CA ASN A 116 -26.75 0.72 13.14
C ASN A 116 -26.26 2.12 12.74
N VAL A 117 -25.52 2.21 11.63
CA VAL A 117 -25.02 3.46 11.06
C VAL A 117 -25.82 3.82 9.81
N ASP A 118 -26.30 5.06 9.73
CA ASP A 118 -26.98 5.56 8.53
C ASP A 118 -25.99 5.76 7.37
N ALA A 119 -26.49 5.60 6.13
CA ALA A 119 -25.67 5.70 4.93
C ALA A 119 -25.00 7.08 4.80
N ILE A 120 -25.65 8.16 5.23
CA ILE A 120 -25.09 9.51 5.19
C ILE A 120 -23.91 9.62 6.16
N THR A 121 -24.06 9.08 7.37
CA THR A 121 -22.98 9.05 8.37
C THR A 121 -21.80 8.21 7.88
N TYR A 122 -22.07 7.05 7.28
CA TYR A 122 -21.03 6.18 6.70
C TYR A 122 -20.22 6.91 5.62
N VAL A 123 -20.90 7.50 4.62
CA VAL A 123 -20.23 8.24 3.54
C VAL A 123 -19.49 9.46 4.10
N GLY A 124 -20.11 10.19 5.03
CA GLY A 124 -19.50 11.35 5.67
C GLY A 124 -18.19 10.99 6.37
N VAL A 125 -18.15 9.91 7.15
CA VAL A 125 -16.94 9.46 7.84
C VAL A 125 -15.87 9.02 6.82
N CYS A 126 -16.24 8.23 5.82
CA CYS A 126 -15.30 7.74 4.82
C CYS A 126 -14.67 8.88 4.00
N VAL A 127 -15.46 9.87 3.58
CA VAL A 127 -14.96 11.02 2.81
C VAL A 127 -14.05 11.90 3.67
N ASN A 128 -14.41 12.17 4.93
CA ASN A 128 -13.56 12.92 5.84
C ASN A 128 -12.21 12.21 6.06
N PHE A 129 -12.24 10.90 6.30
CA PHE A 129 -11.04 10.09 6.46
C PHE A 129 -10.16 10.10 5.21
N ALA A 130 -10.76 9.93 4.02
CA ALA A 130 -10.05 9.97 2.75
C ALA A 130 -9.39 11.33 2.49
N CYS A 131 -10.13 12.43 2.69
CA CYS A 131 -9.62 13.78 2.53
C CYS A 131 -8.46 14.08 3.48
N LEU A 132 -8.59 13.71 4.76
CA LEU A 132 -7.51 13.89 5.74
C LEU A 132 -6.27 13.07 5.39
N GLY A 133 -6.44 11.83 4.92
CA GLY A 133 -5.34 11.00 4.45
C GLY A 133 -4.59 11.62 3.27
N ILE A 134 -5.31 12.13 2.27
CA ILE A 134 -4.71 12.82 1.12
C ILE A 134 -4.00 14.12 1.56
N VAL A 135 -4.65 14.94 2.38
CA VAL A 135 -4.06 16.18 2.91
C VAL A 135 -2.79 15.88 3.69
N SER A 136 -2.77 14.83 4.51
CA SER A 136 -1.59 14.45 5.31
C SER A 136 -0.36 14.06 4.48
N MET A 137 -0.55 13.60 3.24
CA MET A 137 0.53 13.22 2.32
C MET A 137 0.95 14.38 1.42
N PHE A 138 -0.01 15.17 0.92
CA PHE A 138 0.25 16.23 -0.06
C PHE A 138 0.59 17.58 0.54
N VAL A 139 0.15 17.88 1.76
CA VAL A 139 0.44 19.14 2.42
C VAL A 139 1.59 18.92 3.40
N ASN A 140 2.82 19.09 2.91
CA ASN A 140 4.05 19.04 3.72
C ASN A 140 4.41 20.43 4.31
N SER A 141 3.45 21.33 4.43
CA SER A 141 3.68 22.63 5.06
C SER A 141 3.67 22.49 6.58
N PRO A 142 4.78 22.81 7.28
CA PRO A 142 4.90 22.63 8.73
C PRO A 142 3.90 23.46 9.54
N ASP A 143 3.32 24.52 8.94
CA ASP A 143 2.29 25.35 9.55
C ASP A 143 0.89 24.70 9.57
N ILE A 144 0.62 23.77 8.65
CA ILE A 144 -0.72 23.18 8.48
C ILE A 144 -0.76 21.78 9.07
N THR A 145 0.34 21.02 8.95
CA THR A 145 0.37 19.60 9.29
C THR A 145 1.53 19.33 10.25
N PRO A 146 1.26 19.08 11.55
CA PRO A 146 2.32 18.70 12.47
C PRO A 146 2.88 17.33 12.04
N PRO A 147 4.19 17.08 12.23
CA PRO A 147 4.84 15.84 11.79
C PRO A 147 4.19 14.58 12.39
N SER A 148 3.66 14.68 13.61
CA SER A 148 2.91 13.61 14.27
C SER A 148 1.66 13.18 13.49
N PHE A 149 1.01 14.09 12.78
CA PHE A 149 -0.22 13.81 12.02
C PHE A 149 0.09 13.05 10.73
N SER A 150 1.12 13.47 9.99
CA SER A 150 1.60 12.73 8.81
C SER A 150 2.10 11.33 9.19
N GLN A 151 2.84 11.22 10.31
CA GLN A 151 3.27 9.93 10.85
C GLN A 151 2.10 9.02 11.23
N PHE A 152 1.05 9.57 11.85
CA PHE A 152 -0.17 8.82 12.18
C PHE A 152 -0.84 8.25 10.92
N TYR A 153 -1.06 9.07 9.89
CA TYR A 153 -1.68 8.60 8.64
C TYR A 153 -0.79 7.62 7.87
N ALA A 154 0.54 7.77 7.91
CA ALA A 154 1.46 6.78 7.35
C ALA A 154 1.35 5.41 8.05
N VAL A 155 1.18 5.40 9.38
CA VAL A 155 0.88 4.17 10.12
C VAL A 155 -0.46 3.58 9.69
N VAL A 156 -1.50 4.41 9.56
CA VAL A 156 -2.82 3.93 9.14
C VAL A 156 -2.77 3.35 7.72
N ALA A 157 -2.05 3.96 6.79
CA ALA A 157 -1.79 3.41 5.46
C ALA A 157 -1.11 2.03 5.52
N ALA A 158 -0.10 1.87 6.39
CA ALA A 158 0.56 0.58 6.59
C ALA A 158 -0.40 -0.48 7.14
N VAL A 159 -1.29 -0.12 8.07
CA VAL A 159 -2.32 -1.02 8.62
C VAL A 159 -3.32 -1.43 7.54
N LEU A 160 -3.83 -0.49 6.74
CA LEU A 160 -4.76 -0.77 5.64
C LEU A 160 -4.14 -1.69 4.59
N LEU A 161 -2.90 -1.41 4.17
CA LEU A 161 -2.18 -2.23 3.20
C LEU A 161 -1.87 -3.63 3.76
N SER A 162 -1.43 -3.71 5.02
CA SER A 162 -1.19 -4.99 5.71
C SER A 162 -2.45 -5.83 5.80
N TRP A 163 -3.59 -5.20 6.10
CA TRP A 163 -4.88 -5.90 6.16
C TRP A 163 -5.28 -6.44 4.78
N GLN A 164 -5.05 -5.68 3.71
CA GLN A 164 -5.29 -6.17 2.34
C GLN A 164 -4.38 -7.36 1.98
N LEU A 165 -3.10 -7.27 2.32
CA LEU A 165 -2.13 -8.35 2.08
C LEU A 165 -2.43 -9.61 2.88
N SER A 166 -3.08 -9.49 4.05
CA SER A 166 -3.47 -10.64 4.87
C SER A 166 -4.51 -11.56 4.23
N HIS A 167 -5.18 -11.12 3.17
CA HIS A 167 -6.20 -11.90 2.46
C HIS A 167 -5.63 -12.76 1.32
N PHE A 168 -4.33 -12.65 1.02
CA PHE A 168 -3.69 -13.56 0.07
C PHE A 168 -3.63 -14.99 0.62
N GLU A 169 -3.77 -15.96 -0.28
CA GLU A 169 -3.59 -17.37 0.04
C GLU A 169 -2.16 -17.65 0.55
N SER A 170 -2.02 -18.58 1.50
CA SER A 170 -0.79 -18.74 2.30
C SER A 170 0.48 -18.91 1.47
N TRP A 171 0.49 -19.81 0.47
CA TRP A 171 1.67 -20.04 -0.38
C TRP A 171 2.00 -18.84 -1.27
N THR A 172 0.97 -18.20 -1.86
CA THR A 172 1.15 -17.00 -2.68
C THR A 172 1.63 -15.83 -1.82
N GLY A 173 1.12 -15.66 -0.60
CA GLY A 173 1.53 -14.62 0.34
C GLY A 173 3.00 -14.74 0.76
N TRP A 174 3.45 -15.94 1.15
CA TRP A 174 4.87 -16.18 1.47
C TRP A 174 5.78 -15.94 0.26
N ALA A 175 5.38 -16.43 -0.91
CA ALA A 175 6.14 -16.21 -2.14
C ALA A 175 6.22 -14.72 -2.50
N LEU A 176 5.13 -13.97 -2.33
CA LEU A 176 5.08 -12.52 -2.58
C LEU A 176 6.05 -11.77 -1.67
N LEU A 177 6.09 -12.10 -0.36
CA LEU A 177 7.03 -11.47 0.57
C LEU A 177 8.50 -11.69 0.17
N VAL A 178 8.85 -12.93 -0.20
CA VAL A 178 10.21 -13.26 -0.64
C VAL A 178 10.56 -12.56 -1.95
N MET A 179 9.65 -12.56 -2.93
CA MET A 179 9.88 -11.94 -4.24
C MET A 179 9.94 -10.42 -4.17
N LEU A 180 9.11 -9.78 -3.33
CA LEU A 180 9.14 -8.34 -3.13
C LEU A 180 10.45 -7.90 -2.42
N GLY A 181 10.91 -8.66 -1.43
CA GLY A 181 12.20 -8.42 -0.79
C GLY A 181 13.38 -8.59 -1.76
N ALA A 182 13.32 -9.61 -2.63
CA ALA A 182 14.31 -9.78 -3.68
C ALA A 182 14.29 -8.63 -4.70
N TYR A 183 13.10 -8.18 -5.10
CA TYR A 183 12.94 -7.03 -6.00
C TYR A 183 13.53 -5.74 -5.42
N ASP A 184 13.23 -5.43 -4.15
CA ASP A 184 13.76 -4.24 -3.48
C ASP A 184 15.29 -4.27 -3.39
N LEU A 185 15.86 -5.45 -3.06
CA LEU A 185 17.31 -5.66 -3.06
C LEU A 185 17.92 -5.44 -4.46
N CYS A 186 17.30 -5.99 -5.51
CA CYS A 186 17.76 -5.81 -6.89
C CYS A 186 17.69 -4.34 -7.34
N ALA A 187 16.62 -3.63 -6.99
CA ALA A 187 16.41 -2.23 -7.34
C ALA A 187 17.44 -1.29 -6.67
N VAL A 188 17.91 -1.62 -5.47
CA VAL A 188 18.94 -0.85 -4.74
C VAL A 188 20.35 -1.17 -5.22
N LEU A 189 20.67 -2.45 -5.44
CA LEU A 189 22.04 -2.88 -5.76
C LEU A 189 22.45 -2.62 -7.21
N THR A 190 21.50 -2.51 -8.15
CA THR A 190 21.85 -2.23 -9.55
C THR A 190 22.39 -0.79 -9.72
N PRO A 191 23.57 -0.60 -10.37
CA PRO A 191 24.16 0.73 -10.57
C PRO A 191 23.29 1.65 -11.45
N CYS A 192 22.40 1.08 -12.26
CA CYS A 192 21.36 1.78 -13.04
C CYS A 192 19.94 1.59 -12.47
N GLY A 193 19.80 1.45 -11.15
CA GLY A 193 18.50 1.26 -10.51
C GLY A 193 17.55 2.46 -10.69
N PRO A 194 16.24 2.23 -10.90
CA PRO A 194 15.23 3.29 -11.03
C PRO A 194 15.20 4.22 -9.81
N LEU A 195 15.58 3.73 -8.62
CA LEU A 195 15.68 4.53 -7.39
C LEU A 195 16.78 5.60 -7.46
N LYS A 196 17.97 5.27 -7.98
CA LYS A 196 19.06 6.25 -8.16
C LYS A 196 18.69 7.30 -9.20
N ALA A 197 18.05 6.88 -10.29
CA ALA A 197 17.53 7.81 -11.29
C ALA A 197 16.50 8.76 -10.68
N LEU A 198 15.57 8.25 -9.88
CA LEU A 198 14.55 9.04 -9.19
C LEU A 198 15.17 10.05 -8.21
N VAL A 199 16.13 9.63 -7.38
CA VAL A 199 16.84 10.53 -6.44
C VAL A 199 17.61 11.63 -7.18
N ASN A 200 18.34 11.27 -8.24
CA ASN A 200 19.09 12.27 -9.03
C ASN A 200 18.15 13.28 -9.70
N LEU A 201 16.98 12.83 -10.18
CA LEU A 201 15.96 13.69 -10.77
C LEU A 201 15.26 14.57 -9.72
N MET A 202 15.00 14.06 -8.52
CA MET A 202 14.48 14.85 -7.39
C MET A 202 15.45 15.96 -7.00
N GLN A 203 16.72 15.64 -6.77
CA GLN A 203 17.75 16.63 -6.45
C GLN A 203 17.94 17.67 -7.57
N ALA A 204 17.80 17.25 -8.83
CA ALA A 204 17.86 18.18 -9.96
C ALA A 204 16.66 19.13 -10.02
N LYS A 205 15.45 18.67 -9.66
CA LYS A 205 14.24 19.50 -9.56
C LYS A 205 14.26 20.43 -8.36
N GLU A 206 14.71 19.95 -7.20
CA GLU A 206 14.90 20.76 -5.99
C GLU A 206 15.84 21.95 -6.25
N ARG A 207 16.97 21.72 -6.95
CA ARG A 207 17.88 22.80 -7.37
C ARG A 207 17.28 23.79 -8.38
N ARG A 208 16.23 23.41 -9.11
CA ARG A 208 15.53 24.26 -10.09
C ARG A 208 14.43 25.11 -9.43
N GLY A 209 14.13 24.90 -8.15
CA GLY A 209 13.09 25.63 -7.43
C GLY A 209 11.66 25.18 -7.75
N GLU A 210 11.51 24.03 -8.43
CA GLU A 210 10.23 23.32 -8.52
C GLU A 210 10.14 22.38 -7.31
N ASN A 211 8.98 22.29 -6.64
CA ASN A 211 8.78 21.37 -5.50
C ASN A 211 9.23 19.95 -5.89
N GLY A 212 10.44 19.59 -5.48
CA GLY A 212 11.14 18.36 -5.83
C GLY A 212 10.69 17.16 -5.00
N ASP A 213 9.85 17.41 -3.99
CA ASP A 213 9.33 16.37 -3.12
C ASP A 213 8.21 15.63 -3.81
N LEU A 214 8.35 14.30 -3.85
CA LEU A 214 7.22 13.43 -4.12
C LEU A 214 6.40 13.38 -2.82
N PRO A 215 5.29 14.13 -2.71
CA PRO A 215 4.57 14.24 -1.45
C PRO A 215 4.17 12.86 -0.92
N GLY A 216 4.50 12.58 0.35
CA GLY A 216 4.08 11.37 1.06
C GLY A 216 4.92 10.11 0.83
N LEU A 217 5.98 10.14 0.01
CA LEU A 217 6.83 8.96 -0.21
C LEU A 217 8.08 8.92 0.69
N LEU A 218 8.59 10.08 1.12
CA LEU A 218 9.72 10.15 2.05
C LEU A 218 9.22 10.26 3.50
N TYR A 219 9.72 9.37 4.35
CA TYR A 219 9.62 9.56 5.79
C TYR A 219 10.63 10.63 6.22
N GLU A 220 10.16 11.85 6.49
CA GLU A 220 11.01 12.89 7.10
C GLU A 220 11.26 12.55 8.57
N ALA A 221 12.32 11.79 8.82
CA ALA A 221 12.91 11.68 10.14
C ALA A 221 13.71 12.96 10.41
N LYS A 222 13.20 13.85 11.25
CA LYS A 222 14.00 14.96 11.76
C LYS A 222 15.17 14.39 12.56
N VAL A 223 16.39 14.56 12.04
CA VAL A 223 17.62 14.35 12.81
C VAL A 223 17.65 15.42 13.92
N PRO A 224 17.87 15.03 15.19
CA PRO A 224 17.83 15.96 16.32
C PRO A 224 18.87 17.08 16.20
#